data_AF-A0AAV0KI22-F1
#
_entry.id   AF-A0AAV0KI22-F1
#
_cell.length_a   1.000
_cell.length_b   1.000
_cell.length_c   1.000
_cell.angle_alpha   90.00
_cell.angle_beta   90.00
_cell.angle_gamma   90.00
#
_symmetry.space_group_name_H-M   'P 1'
#
loop_
_entity.id
_entity.type
_entity.pdbx_description
1 polymer ?
#
loop_
_entity_poly.entity_id
_entity_poly.type
_entity_poly.pdbx_seq_one_letter_code
_entity_poly.pdbx_strand_id
1 'polypeptide(L)'
;ILDRFDCPSCNFLGQGQLTSRSFTALTLQYIVLQRNQALREEVRTINQQLVDTDVAIIPDGNARTIMKFSFNAASISPMLLQQPIEPLKLLVPANYPQSSPVLLENGDSGEDDLSVKAKSRLHRCLRSLLHPVTLEDIARSWDVCARQVITEYALQNGGGSFSSQYGTWETV
;
A
#
# COMPACT_ATOMS: atom_id res chain seq x y z
N ILE A 1 33.69 -7.43 19.94
CA ILE A 1 32.92 -8.64 20.32
C ILE A 1 31.98 -8.90 19.15
N LEU A 2 32.42 -9.73 18.19
CA LEU A 2 31.58 -10.18 17.07
C LEU A 2 30.87 -11.43 17.55
N ASP A 3 29.55 -11.38 17.65
CA ASP A 3 28.76 -12.58 17.93
C ASP A 3 28.77 -13.49 16.70
N ARG A 4 29.31 -14.70 16.89
CA ARG A 4 29.10 -15.84 16.00
C ARG A 4 27.64 -16.24 16.12
N PHE A 5 26.88 -16.07 15.05
CA PHE A 5 25.62 -16.80 14.88
C PHE A 5 25.91 -18.05 14.04
N ASP A 6 26.07 -19.17 14.74
CA ASP A 6 26.12 -20.51 14.15
C ASP A 6 24.77 -20.82 13.50
N CYS A 7 24.77 -21.01 12.18
CA CYS A 7 23.62 -21.48 11.42
C CYS A 7 23.57 -23.02 11.50
N PRO A 8 22.52 -23.67 12.05
CA PRO A 8 22.58 -25.09 12.41
C PRO A 8 22.48 -26.10 11.26
N SER A 9 22.61 -25.69 10.00
CA SER A 9 22.32 -26.58 8.85
C SER A 9 23.41 -26.65 7.77
N CYS A 10 24.60 -26.11 8.02
CA CYS A 10 25.70 -26.16 7.05
C CYS A 10 26.82 -27.13 7.51
N ASN A 11 26.65 -28.42 7.25
CA ASN A 11 27.75 -29.37 7.25
C ASN A 11 28.60 -29.13 5.98
N PHE A 12 29.45 -28.10 5.98
CA PHE A 12 30.47 -27.91 4.96
C PHE A 12 31.85 -28.04 5.59
N LEU A 13 32.30 -29.30 5.69
CA LEU A 13 33.68 -29.65 6.01
C LEU A 13 34.52 -29.36 4.75
N GLY A 14 35.11 -28.18 4.71
CA GLY A 14 36.02 -27.78 3.65
C GLY A 14 36.53 -26.36 3.89
N GLN A 15 37.79 -26.25 4.32
CA GLN A 15 38.53 -24.99 4.35
C GLN A 15 38.76 -24.51 2.90
N GLY A 16 37.73 -23.96 2.28
CA GLY A 16 37.82 -23.24 1.02
C GLY A 16 37.73 -21.74 1.30
N GLN A 17 38.78 -20.98 1.01
CA GLN A 17 38.69 -19.52 0.97
C GLN A 17 37.58 -19.14 -0.02
N LEU A 18 36.47 -18.60 0.48
CA LEU A 18 35.43 -18.02 -0.36
C LEU A 18 36.08 -16.92 -1.21
N THR A 19 36.07 -17.08 -2.53
CA THR A 19 36.65 -16.08 -3.43
C THR A 19 35.91 -14.74 -3.27
N SER A 20 36.58 -13.61 -3.53
CA SER A 20 35.98 -12.27 -3.43
C SER A 20 34.63 -12.14 -4.18
N ARG A 21 34.46 -12.88 -5.29
CA ARG A 21 33.21 -12.94 -6.07
C ARG A 21 32.07 -13.68 -5.35
N SER A 22 32.40 -14.73 -4.60
CA SER A 22 31.47 -15.50 -3.76
C SER A 22 30.96 -14.63 -2.60
N PHE A 23 31.83 -13.81 -2.01
CA PHE A 23 31.47 -12.91 -0.92
C PHE A 23 30.55 -11.77 -1.37
N THR A 24 30.80 -11.18 -2.54
CA THR A 24 29.91 -10.14 -3.11
C THR A 24 28.52 -10.69 -3.46
N ALA A 25 28.44 -11.92 -3.98
CA ALA A 25 27.16 -12.54 -4.31
C ALA A 25 26.30 -12.83 -3.07
N LEU A 26 26.91 -13.37 -2.00
CA LEU A 26 26.23 -13.64 -0.73
C LEU A 26 25.75 -12.35 -0.06
N THR A 27 26.56 -11.29 -0.10
CA THR A 27 26.21 -9.98 0.47
C THR A 27 25.01 -9.37 -0.25
N LEU A 28 24.99 -9.40 -1.59
CA LEU A 28 23.85 -8.92 -2.37
C LEU A 28 22.59 -9.75 -2.13
N GLN A 29 22.73 -11.08 -2.03
CA GLN A 29 21.60 -11.98 -1.74
C GLN A 29 20.99 -11.69 -0.36
N TYR A 30 21.83 -11.45 0.65
CA TYR A 30 21.38 -11.08 1.99
C TYR A 30 20.64 -9.73 1.99
N ILE A 31 21.18 -8.71 1.32
CA ILE A 31 20.54 -7.39 1.20
C ILE A 31 19.16 -7.50 0.53
N VAL A 32 19.04 -8.28 -0.54
CA VAL A 32 17.77 -8.50 -1.24
C VAL A 32 16.75 -9.22 -0.35
N LEU A 33 17.17 -10.24 0.40
CA LEU A 33 16.31 -10.96 1.35
C LEU A 33 15.81 -10.03 2.46
N GLN A 34 16.71 -9.27 3.09
CA GLN A 34 16.35 -8.30 4.13
C GLN A 34 15.39 -7.24 3.62
N ARG A 35 15.63 -6.69 2.42
CA ARG A 35 14.71 -5.73 1.79
C ARG A 35 13.32 -6.32 1.60
N ASN A 36 13.23 -7.54 1.08
CA ASN A 36 11.95 -8.21 0.85
C ASN A 36 11.23 -8.52 2.17
N GLN A 37 11.97 -8.82 3.24
CA GLN A 37 11.40 -9.04 4.57
C GLN A 37 10.90 -7.72 5.18
N ALA A 38 11.69 -6.65 5.14
CA ALA A 38 11.30 -5.33 5.63
C ALA A 38 10.04 -4.81 4.92
N LEU A 39 9.98 -4.96 3.59
CA LEU A 39 8.82 -4.58 2.81
C LEU A 39 7.56 -5.37 3.20
N ARG A 40 7.69 -6.68 3.46
CA ARG A 40 6.57 -7.52 3.90
C ARG A 40 6.06 -7.11 5.28
N GLU A 41 6.96 -6.75 6.19
CA GLU A 41 6.59 -6.30 7.52
C GLU A 41 5.92 -4.92 7.51
N GLU A 42 6.39 -4.01 6.65
CA GLU A 42 5.74 -2.71 6.43
C GLU A 42 4.31 -2.90 5.92
N VAL A 43 4.11 -3.75 4.91
CA VAL A 43 2.77 -4.09 4.38
C VAL A 43 1.88 -4.70 5.44
N ARG A 44 2.42 -5.63 6.23
CA ARG A 44 1.69 -6.25 7.34
C ARG A 44 1.24 -5.20 8.35
N THR A 45 2.13 -4.28 8.70
CA THR A 45 1.84 -3.18 9.64
C THR A 45 0.74 -2.27 9.10
N ILE A 46 0.82 -1.89 7.83
CA ILE A 46 -0.19 -1.06 7.16
C ILE A 46 -1.57 -1.74 7.19
N ASN A 47 -1.66 -3.01 6.78
CA ASN A 47 -2.93 -3.75 6.76
C ASN A 47 -3.51 -4.02 8.15
N GLN A 48 -2.68 -3.97 9.21
CA GLN A 48 -3.17 -4.03 10.60
C GLN A 48 -3.74 -2.69 11.09
N GLN A 49 -3.27 -1.57 10.53
CA GLN A 49 -3.72 -0.24 10.91
C GLN A 49 -4.92 0.27 10.10
N LEU A 50 -5.01 -0.12 8.82
CA LEU A 50 -6.06 0.35 7.91
C LEU A 50 -7.09 -0.75 7.66
N VAL A 51 -8.34 -0.50 8.05
CA VAL A 51 -9.44 -1.48 7.94
C VAL A 51 -10.01 -1.55 6.53
N ASP A 52 -10.27 -0.40 5.92
CA ASP A 52 -10.89 -0.32 4.59
C ASP A 52 -9.86 -0.42 3.45
N THR A 53 -8.56 -0.45 3.76
CA THR A 53 -7.49 -0.46 2.76
C THR A 53 -6.65 -1.74 2.90
N ASP A 54 -6.55 -2.50 1.80
CA ASP A 54 -5.71 -3.69 1.69
C ASP A 54 -4.54 -3.44 0.75
N VAL A 55 -3.32 -3.68 1.24
CA VAL A 55 -2.09 -3.55 0.47
C VAL A 55 -1.52 -4.94 0.18
N ALA A 56 -1.28 -5.22 -1.10
CA ALA A 56 -0.77 -6.50 -1.57
C ALA A 56 0.46 -6.33 -2.48
N ILE A 57 1.45 -7.21 -2.30
CA ILE A 57 2.63 -7.29 -3.17
C ILE A 57 2.27 -8.17 -4.38
N ILE A 58 2.38 -7.62 -5.58
CA ILE A 58 2.20 -8.33 -6.84
C ILE A 58 3.59 -8.51 -7.49
N PRO A 59 4.05 -9.76 -7.69
CA PRO A 59 5.26 -9.99 -8.46
C PRO A 59 5.00 -9.64 -9.93
N ASP A 60 5.74 -8.67 -10.45
CA ASP A 60 5.80 -8.43 -11.89
C ASP A 60 6.86 -9.36 -12.48
N GLY A 61 6.54 -10.07 -13.56
CA GLY A 61 7.42 -11.08 -14.19
C GLY A 61 8.80 -10.53 -14.60
N ASN A 62 8.96 -9.20 -14.60
CA ASN A 62 10.19 -8.48 -14.90
C ASN A 62 11.05 -8.14 -13.66
N ALA A 63 10.94 -8.91 -12.57
CA ALA A 63 11.63 -8.67 -11.29
C ALA A 63 11.34 -7.30 -10.65
N ARG A 64 10.25 -6.64 -11.06
CA ARG A 64 9.75 -5.41 -10.46
C ARG A 64 8.80 -5.76 -9.32
N THR A 65 8.87 -4.96 -8.26
CA THR A 65 7.95 -5.10 -7.13
C THR A 65 6.79 -4.14 -7.36
N ILE A 66 5.63 -4.67 -7.74
CA ILE A 66 4.39 -3.88 -7.85
C ILE A 66 3.62 -4.04 -6.55
N MET A 67 3.08 -2.93 -6.04
CA MET A 67 2.19 -2.91 -4.91
C MET A 67 0.80 -2.53 -5.39
N LYS A 68 -0.23 -3.22 -4.89
CA LYS A 68 -1.62 -2.90 -5.15
C LYS A 68 -2.28 -2.45 -3.85
N PHE A 69 -2.95 -1.32 -3.89
CA PHE A 69 -3.74 -0.77 -2.79
C PHE A 69 -5.20 -0.84 -3.20
N SER A 70 -5.96 -1.68 -2.51
CA SER A 70 -7.38 -1.90 -2.76
C SER A 70 -8.17 -1.22 -1.66
N PHE A 71 -9.26 -0.54 -2.01
CA PHE A 71 -10.18 0.01 -1.02
C PHE A 71 -11.40 -0.91 -0.91
N ASN A 72 -11.45 -1.69 0.15
CA ASN A 72 -12.60 -2.52 0.53
C ASN A 72 -13.42 -1.69 1.50
N ALA A 73 -14.43 -0.97 1.00
CA ALA A 73 -15.36 -0.19 1.82
C ALA A 73 -16.17 -1.12 2.75
N ALA A 74 -15.56 -1.67 3.80
CA ALA A 74 -16.11 -2.75 4.62
C ALA A 74 -17.36 -2.32 5.38
N SER A 75 -17.49 -1.00 5.61
CA SER A 75 -18.65 -0.36 6.22
C SER A 75 -19.82 -0.10 5.27
N ILE A 76 -19.67 -0.34 3.97
CA ILE A 76 -20.64 0.06 2.95
C ILE A 76 -21.11 -1.17 2.19
N SER A 77 -22.43 -1.35 2.14
CA SER A 77 -23.03 -2.44 1.38
C SER A 77 -22.59 -2.34 -0.09
N PRO A 78 -22.12 -3.43 -0.72
CA PRO A 78 -21.79 -3.46 -2.14
C PRO A 78 -22.93 -3.00 -3.04
N MET A 79 -24.18 -3.11 -2.57
CA MET A 79 -25.36 -2.63 -3.30
C MET A 79 -25.47 -1.10 -3.37
N LEU A 80 -24.78 -0.37 -2.49
CA LEU A 80 -24.80 1.11 -2.45
C LEU A 80 -23.78 1.73 -3.41
N LEU A 81 -22.76 0.98 -3.84
CA LEU A 81 -21.77 1.47 -4.79
C LEU A 81 -22.11 0.90 -6.16
N GLN A 82 -22.54 1.76 -7.09
CA GLN A 82 -22.79 1.35 -8.48
C GLN A 82 -21.52 0.78 -9.15
N GLN A 83 -20.34 1.21 -8.68
CA GLN A 83 -19.04 0.72 -9.14
C GLN A 83 -17.99 0.83 -8.02
N PRO A 84 -17.16 -0.22 -7.80
CA PRO A 84 -16.07 -0.18 -6.83
C PRO A 84 -14.92 0.71 -7.31
N ILE A 85 -14.15 1.27 -6.37
CA ILE A 85 -12.95 2.04 -6.67
C ILE A 85 -11.85 1.11 -7.22
N GLU A 86 -11.33 1.42 -8.41
CA GLU A 86 -10.22 0.68 -9.00
C GLU A 86 -8.97 0.76 -8.10
N PRO A 87 -8.33 -0.39 -7.78
CA PRO A 87 -7.13 -0.40 -6.97
C PRO A 87 -6.00 0.44 -7.57
N LEU A 88 -5.27 1.12 -6.69
CA LEU A 88 -4.07 1.84 -7.05
C LEU A 88 -2.90 0.87 -7.21
N LYS A 89 -2.06 1.07 -8.23
CA LYS A 89 -0.82 0.30 -8.42
C LYS A 89 0.39 1.22 -8.24
N LEU A 90 1.39 0.75 -7.50
CA LEU A 90 2.67 1.42 -7.32
C LEU A 90 3.82 0.53 -7.77
N LEU A 91 4.84 1.12 -8.36
CA LEU A 91 6.13 0.51 -8.57
C LEU A 91 7.07 0.87 -7.42
N VAL A 92 7.57 -0.13 -6.70
CA VAL A 92 8.57 0.06 -5.65
C VAL A 92 9.97 -0.07 -6.26
N PRO A 93 10.78 0.99 -6.24
CA PRO A 93 12.12 0.95 -6.82
C PRO A 93 13.06 0.08 -5.96
N ALA A 94 14.12 -0.42 -6.59
CA ALA A 94 15.08 -1.32 -5.92
C ALA A 94 15.82 -0.65 -4.74
N ASN A 95 15.93 0.68 -4.77
CA ASN A 95 16.58 1.51 -3.75
C ASN A 95 15.59 2.09 -2.70
N TYR A 96 14.35 1.63 -2.65
CA TYR A 96 13.44 1.94 -1.54
C TYR A 96 14.08 1.54 -0.19
N PRO A 97 13.99 2.36 0.89
CA PRO A 97 13.20 3.59 1.05
C PRO A 97 13.93 4.90 0.64
N GLN A 98 15.12 4.83 0.05
CA GLN A 98 15.87 6.03 -0.36
C GLN A 98 15.22 6.76 -1.56
N SER A 99 14.33 6.09 -2.28
CA SER A 99 13.51 6.69 -3.34
C SER A 99 12.05 6.34 -3.15
N SER A 100 11.18 7.32 -3.44
CA SER A 100 9.73 7.17 -3.32
C SER A 100 9.19 6.11 -4.30
N PRO A 101 8.17 5.34 -3.89
CA PRO A 101 7.36 4.53 -4.82
C PRO A 101 6.74 5.40 -5.93
N VAL A 102 6.60 4.84 -7.12
CA VAL A 102 6.08 5.55 -8.30
C VAL A 102 4.66 5.07 -8.61
N LEU A 103 3.73 6.01 -8.80
CA LEU A 103 2.36 5.71 -9.18
C LEU A 103 2.31 5.13 -10.61
N LEU A 104 1.67 3.97 -10.78
CA LEU A 104 1.33 3.43 -12.09
C LEU A 104 -0.06 3.95 -12.43
N GLU A 105 -0.14 5.01 -13.23
CA GLU A 105 -1.43 5.46 -13.80
C GLU A 105 -1.91 4.44 -14.83
N ASN A 106 -3.13 3.93 -14.63
CA ASN A 106 -3.87 3.26 -15.69
C ASN A 106 -4.76 4.33 -16.33
N GLY A 107 -4.63 4.52 -17.65
CA GLY A 107 -5.29 5.58 -18.40
C GLY A 107 -6.81 5.43 -18.51
N ASP A 108 -7.44 6.60 -18.57
CA ASP A 108 -8.80 6.96 -19.02
C ASP A 108 -9.96 6.10 -18.53
N SER A 109 -10.50 6.46 -17.36
CA SER A 109 -11.90 6.23 -17.03
C SER A 109 -12.65 7.56 -16.89
N GLY A 110 -13.94 7.56 -17.21
CA GLY A 110 -14.76 8.77 -17.39
C GLY A 110 -14.93 9.63 -16.13
N GLU A 111 -15.42 10.86 -16.32
CA GLU A 111 -15.52 11.93 -15.31
C GLU A 111 -16.34 11.56 -14.06
N ASP A 112 -17.27 10.60 -14.17
CA ASP A 112 -18.11 10.08 -13.08
C ASP A 112 -17.53 8.85 -12.34
N ASP A 113 -16.30 8.44 -12.64
CA ASP A 113 -15.67 7.31 -11.97
C ASP A 113 -15.11 7.73 -10.59
N LEU A 114 -15.63 7.10 -9.53
CA LEU A 114 -15.13 7.24 -8.16
C LEU A 114 -13.62 6.97 -8.09
N SER A 115 -13.11 6.09 -8.95
CA SER A 115 -11.68 5.78 -9.06
C SER A 115 -10.87 6.99 -9.53
N VAL A 116 -11.33 7.70 -10.55
CA VAL A 116 -10.67 8.92 -11.08
C VAL A 116 -10.64 9.99 -10.00
N LYS A 117 -11.77 10.19 -9.32
CA LYS A 117 -11.87 11.19 -8.24
C LYS A 117 -10.94 10.84 -7.08
N ALA A 118 -10.86 9.58 -6.68
CA ALA A 118 -9.99 9.11 -5.61
C ALA A 118 -8.51 9.25 -5.98
N LYS A 119 -8.11 8.81 -7.18
CA LYS A 119 -6.74 8.91 -7.70
C LYS A 119 -6.31 10.37 -7.87
N SER A 120 -7.18 11.24 -8.37
CA SER A 120 -6.91 12.69 -8.53
C SER A 120 -6.66 13.38 -7.19
N ARG A 121 -7.48 13.07 -6.16
CA ARG A 121 -7.25 13.54 -4.79
C ARG A 121 -5.94 13.03 -4.24
N LEU A 122 -5.66 11.74 -4.40
CA LEU A 122 -4.39 11.16 -3.97
C LEU A 122 -3.21 11.89 -4.62
N HIS A 123 -3.24 12.09 -5.95
CA HIS A 123 -2.16 12.76 -6.66
C HIS A 123 -1.92 14.18 -6.11
N ARG A 124 -2.99 14.91 -5.77
CA ARG A 124 -2.88 16.20 -5.08
C ARG A 124 -2.27 16.07 -3.69
N CYS A 125 -2.69 15.11 -2.88
CA CYS A 125 -2.12 14.84 -1.55
C CYS A 125 -0.63 14.50 -1.63
N LEU A 126 -0.22 13.64 -2.56
CA LEU A 126 1.18 13.21 -2.70
C LEU A 126 2.12 14.38 -3.05
N ARG A 127 1.65 15.38 -3.83
CA ARG A 127 2.43 16.58 -4.13
C ARG A 127 2.74 17.43 -2.88
N SER A 128 1.95 17.30 -1.81
CA SER A 128 2.14 18.04 -0.57
C SER A 128 2.99 17.31 0.48
N LEU A 129 3.39 16.06 0.22
CA LEU A 129 4.20 15.27 1.15
C LEU A 129 5.70 15.57 1.02
N LEU A 130 6.40 15.49 2.14
CA LEU A 130 7.86 15.56 2.19
C LEU A 130 8.46 14.29 1.57
N HIS A 131 9.50 14.46 0.76
CA HIS A 131 10.17 13.35 0.07
C HIS A 131 11.39 12.87 0.88
N PRO A 132 11.71 11.56 0.85
CA PRO A 132 11.01 10.47 0.14
C PRO A 132 9.73 10.04 0.85
N VAL A 133 8.69 9.74 0.06
CA VAL A 133 7.38 9.31 0.57
C VAL A 133 7.41 7.81 0.85
N THR A 134 6.94 7.39 2.02
CA THR A 134 6.90 5.97 2.42
C THR A 134 5.63 5.27 1.91
N LEU A 135 5.60 3.93 1.92
CA LEU A 135 4.37 3.19 1.56
C LEU A 135 3.25 3.46 2.55
N GLU A 136 3.59 3.66 3.82
CA GLU A 136 2.64 4.01 4.87
C GLU A 136 1.97 5.37 4.59
N ASP A 137 2.74 6.40 4.23
CA ASP A 137 2.19 7.71 3.88
C ASP A 137 1.24 7.64 2.69
N ILE A 138 1.60 6.84 1.67
CA ILE A 138 0.76 6.62 0.49
C ILE A 138 -0.51 5.84 0.86
N ALA A 139 -0.39 4.80 1.69
CA ALA A 139 -1.52 3.99 2.14
C ALA A 139 -2.55 4.84 2.88
N ARG A 140 -2.09 5.64 3.85
CA ARG A 140 -2.96 6.54 4.63
C ARG A 140 -3.61 7.60 3.74
N SER A 141 -2.83 8.18 2.81
CA SER A 141 -3.35 9.17 1.86
C SER A 141 -4.41 8.56 0.94
N TRP A 142 -4.19 7.34 0.45
CA TRP A 142 -5.15 6.60 -0.36
C TRP A 142 -6.44 6.30 0.41
N ASP A 143 -6.32 5.77 1.63
CA ASP A 143 -7.43 5.45 2.52
C ASP A 143 -8.32 6.67 2.78
N VAL A 144 -7.72 7.82 3.12
CA VAL A 144 -8.45 9.08 3.33
C VAL A 144 -9.12 9.56 2.04
N CYS A 145 -8.42 9.54 0.91
CA CYS A 145 -8.97 10.01 -0.37
C CYS A 145 -10.15 9.15 -0.83
N ALA A 146 -10.01 7.82 -0.77
CA ALA A 146 -11.06 6.89 -1.15
C ALA A 146 -12.28 7.02 -0.23
N ARG A 147 -12.08 7.08 1.09
CA ARG A 147 -13.18 7.26 2.06
C ARG A 147 -13.92 8.57 1.84
N GLN A 148 -13.23 9.68 1.58
CA GLN A 148 -13.86 10.96 1.28
C GLN A 148 -14.71 10.91 0.01
N VAL A 149 -14.19 10.32 -1.06
CA VAL A 149 -14.91 10.18 -2.33
C VAL A 149 -16.19 9.36 -2.14
N ILE A 150 -16.10 8.27 -1.39
CA ILE A 150 -17.26 7.43 -1.08
C ILE A 150 -18.26 8.16 -0.18
N THR A 151 -17.79 8.91 0.82
CA THR A 151 -18.66 9.71 1.71
C THR A 151 -19.43 10.76 0.91
N GLU A 152 -18.76 11.47 0.01
CA GLU A 152 -19.40 12.44 -0.88
C GLU A 152 -20.41 11.79 -1.82
N TYR A 153 -20.08 10.63 -2.39
CA TYR A 153 -21.00 9.88 -3.22
C TYR A 153 -22.25 9.45 -2.42
N ALA A 154 -22.07 8.94 -1.21
CA ALA A 154 -23.18 8.58 -0.33
C ALA A 154 -24.07 9.79 -0.04
N LEU A 155 -23.47 10.94 0.30
CA LEU A 155 -24.20 12.19 0.54
C LEU A 155 -25.01 12.66 -0.68
N GLN A 156 -24.43 12.57 -1.87
CA GLN A 156 -25.10 12.96 -3.12
C GLN A 156 -26.27 12.03 -3.49
N ASN A 157 -26.20 10.75 -3.11
CA ASN A 157 -27.22 9.75 -3.39
C ASN A 157 -28.24 9.57 -2.24
N GLY A 158 -28.37 10.57 -1.36
CA GLY A 158 -29.38 10.58 -0.28
C GLY A 158 -28.97 9.83 0.99
N GLY A 159 -27.72 9.38 1.09
CA GLY A 159 -27.09 8.97 2.35
C GLY A 159 -26.79 10.19 3.24
N GLY A 160 -26.77 10.01 4.56
CA GLY A 160 -26.54 11.09 5.51
C GLY A 160 -26.76 10.59 6.94
N SER A 161 -26.65 11.48 7.93
CA SER A 161 -26.99 11.14 9.32
C SER A 161 -28.50 11.01 9.50
N PHE A 162 -28.93 10.00 10.26
CA PHE A 162 -30.35 9.73 10.59
C PHE A 162 -31.11 10.96 11.12
N SER A 163 -30.39 11.92 11.71
CA SER A 163 -30.91 13.19 12.23
C SER A 163 -31.40 14.19 11.18
N SER A 164 -31.17 13.96 9.88
CA SER A 164 -31.64 14.88 8.84
C SER A 164 -33.10 14.66 8.44
N GLN A 165 -33.70 13.52 8.83
CA GLN A 165 -35.08 13.18 8.47
C GLN A 165 -36.04 13.02 9.66
N TYR A 166 -35.55 12.73 10.86
CA TYR A 166 -36.40 12.56 12.04
C TYR A 166 -35.86 13.39 13.21
N GLY A 167 -36.72 14.28 13.71
CA GLY A 167 -36.40 15.34 14.66
C GLY A 167 -35.89 14.88 16.02
N THR A 168 -35.31 15.84 16.73
CA THR A 168 -34.93 15.81 18.14
C THR A 168 -35.88 14.93 18.94
N TRP A 169 -35.34 13.94 19.64
CA TRP A 169 -36.12 13.14 20.60
C TRP A 169 -36.80 14.08 21.58
N GLU A 170 -38.12 14.25 21.44
CA GLU A 170 -38.91 14.94 22.45
C GLU A 170 -38.80 14.13 23.74
N THR A 171 -38.31 14.79 24.78
CA THR A 171 -38.19 14.21 26.11
C THR A 171 -39.58 14.21 26.73
N VAL A 172 -40.12 13.02 26.98
CA VAL A 172 -41.39 12.84 27.72
C VAL A 172 -41.19 13.20 29.18
#